data_AF-V5I2L1-F1
#
_entry.id   AF-V5I2L1-F1
#
_cell.length_a   1.000
_cell.length_b   1.000
_cell.length_c   1.000
_cell.angle_alpha   90.00
_cell.angle_beta   90.00
_cell.angle_gamma   90.00
#
_symmetry.space_group_name_H-M   'P 1'
#
loop_
_entity.id
_entity.type
_entity.pdbx_description
1 polymer ?
#
loop_
_entity_poly.entity_id
_entity_poly.type
_entity_poly.pdbx_seq_one_letter_code
_entity_poly.pdbx_strand_id
1 'polypeptide(L)'
;MPQDLPPSGGYAPVQYKRNLPARGFKPVYYLVGVHMLMAYGYYKLFYGIREQNELAREKMWSRIHLIPVLQAEEDRDQARRHFADKAREKELLGRESKVYNSERFIRPTFAYTPSNVSK
;
A
#
# COMPACT_ATOMS: atom_id res chain seq x y z
N MET A 1 35.15 -78.33 19.47
CA MET A 1 34.33 -77.38 18.68
C MET A 1 35.28 -76.53 17.86
N PRO A 2 35.03 -76.33 16.56
CA PRO A 2 35.86 -75.45 15.74
C PRO A 2 35.78 -74.02 16.28
N GLN A 3 36.95 -73.39 16.45
CA GLN A 3 37.10 -72.02 16.94
C GLN A 3 36.96 -71.05 15.75
N ASP A 4 36.12 -70.03 15.90
CA ASP A 4 35.90 -69.04 14.84
C ASP A 4 37.10 -68.08 14.78
N LEU A 5 37.78 -68.05 13.63
CA LEU A 5 39.05 -67.35 13.43
C LEU A 5 38.94 -66.39 12.23
N PRO A 6 39.67 -65.27 12.24
CA PRO A 6 39.71 -64.39 11.08
C PRO A 6 40.31 -65.12 9.87
N PRO A 7 39.95 -64.71 8.64
CA PRO A 7 40.54 -65.26 7.43
C PRO A 7 42.07 -65.08 7.44
N SER A 8 42.81 -66.00 6.83
CA SER A 8 44.29 -66.00 6.82
C SER A 8 44.92 -64.73 6.24
N GLY A 9 44.19 -64.00 5.40
CA GLY A 9 44.58 -62.70 4.83
C GLY A 9 44.05 -61.46 5.57
N GLY A 10 43.33 -61.62 6.68
CA GLY A 10 42.71 -60.54 7.43
C GLY A 10 41.45 -59.93 6.77
N TYR A 11 40.82 -58.97 7.45
CA TYR A 11 39.66 -58.23 6.93
C TYR A 11 40.09 -57.01 6.11
N ALA A 12 39.24 -56.60 5.17
CA ALA A 12 39.43 -55.36 4.43
C ALA A 12 39.48 -54.15 5.38
N PRO A 13 40.29 -53.12 5.06
CA PRO A 13 40.39 -51.92 5.89
C PRO A 13 39.06 -51.17 5.89
N VAL A 14 38.49 -51.02 7.08
CA VAL A 14 37.26 -50.24 7.29
C VAL A 14 37.62 -48.76 7.39
N GLN A 15 36.93 -47.92 6.62
CA GLN A 15 37.10 -46.47 6.71
C GLN A 15 36.46 -45.94 8.01
N TYR A 16 37.29 -45.68 9.02
CA TYR A 16 36.86 -45.10 10.30
C TYR A 16 36.90 -43.56 10.34
N LYS A 17 37.47 -42.93 9.31
CA LYS A 17 37.63 -41.47 9.22
C LYS A 17 36.42 -40.80 8.57
N ARG A 18 36.14 -39.57 9.00
CA ARG A 18 35.08 -38.72 8.43
C ARG A 18 35.30 -38.49 6.94
N ASN A 19 34.30 -38.82 6.12
CA ASN A 19 34.28 -38.55 4.68
C ASN A 19 33.29 -37.41 4.34
N LEU A 20 33.68 -36.17 4.65
CA LEU A 20 32.86 -34.99 4.33
C LEU A 20 33.57 -34.12 3.30
N PRO A 21 33.30 -34.32 1.99
CA PRO A 21 33.85 -33.45 0.97
C PRO A 21 33.17 -32.07 1.03
N ALA A 22 33.97 -31.00 1.05
CA ALA A 22 33.45 -29.64 0.86
C ALA A 22 32.98 -29.50 -0.60
N ARG A 23 31.66 -29.49 -0.81
CA ARG A 23 31.03 -29.35 -2.12
C ARG A 23 30.47 -27.93 -2.29
N GLY A 24 30.46 -27.45 -3.53
CA GLY A 24 29.91 -26.15 -3.90
C GLY A 24 30.92 -25.24 -4.59
N PHE A 25 30.44 -24.07 -5.03
CA PHE A 25 31.30 -23.05 -5.62
C PHE A 25 32.00 -22.23 -4.54
N LYS A 26 33.08 -21.52 -4.90
CA LYS A 26 33.69 -20.56 -3.99
C LYS A 26 32.68 -19.46 -3.63
N PRO A 27 32.69 -18.92 -2.39
CA PRO A 27 31.74 -17.90 -1.93
C PRO A 27 31.58 -16.69 -2.86
N VAL A 28 32.66 -16.28 -3.53
CA VAL A 28 32.68 -15.16 -4.48
C VAL A 28 31.68 -15.36 -5.63
N TYR A 29 31.52 -16.58 -6.15
CA TYR A 29 30.61 -16.83 -7.25
C TYR A 29 29.14 -16.67 -6.84
N TYR A 30 28.80 -17.03 -5.60
CA TYR A 30 27.47 -16.77 -5.07
C TYR A 30 27.20 -15.27 -4.93
N LEU A 31 28.18 -14.51 -4.43
CA LEU A 31 28.05 -13.05 -4.33
C LEU A 31 27.81 -12.42 -5.70
N VAL A 32 28.61 -12.78 -6.71
CA VAL A 32 28.44 -12.28 -8.07
C VAL A 32 27.07 -12.64 -8.63
N GLY A 33 26.63 -13.89 -8.48
CA GLY A 33 25.31 -14.34 -8.95
C GLY A 33 24.16 -13.54 -8.33
N VAL A 34 24.20 -13.31 -7.02
CA VAL A 34 23.19 -12.52 -6.30
C VAL A 34 23.20 -11.06 -6.77
N HIS A 35 24.38 -10.45 -6.93
CA HIS A 35 24.49 -9.07 -7.41
C HIS A 35 23.97 -8.90 -8.84
N MET A 36 24.25 -9.85 -9.74
CA MET A 36 23.69 -9.80 -11.10
C MET A 36 22.17 -9.90 -11.10
N LEU A 37 21.61 -10.81 -10.29
CA LEU A 37 20.16 -10.97 -10.17
C LEU A 37 19.51 -9.70 -9.62
N MET A 38 20.09 -9.11 -8.57
CA MET A 38 19.59 -7.85 -8.01
C MET A 38 19.68 -6.71 -9.02
N ALA A 39 20.81 -6.56 -9.72
CA ALA A 39 20.98 -5.51 -10.72
C ALA A 39 19.93 -5.60 -11.83
N TYR A 40 19.65 -6.81 -12.31
CA TYR A 40 18.58 -7.03 -13.29
C TYR A 40 17.18 -6.74 -12.71
N GLY A 41 16.92 -7.14 -11.46
CA GLY A 41 15.68 -6.83 -10.76
C GLY A 41 15.44 -5.32 -10.66
N TYR A 42 16.45 -4.56 -10.23
CA TYR A 42 16.38 -3.10 -10.18
C TYR A 42 16.16 -2.48 -11.56
N TYR A 43 16.87 -2.96 -12.59
CA TYR A 43 16.66 -2.50 -13.96
C TYR A 43 15.19 -2.62 -14.38
N LYS A 44 14.55 -3.78 -14.18
CA LYS A 44 13.13 -3.97 -14.49
C LYS A 44 12.21 -3.11 -13.62
N LEU A 45 12.52 -2.97 -12.34
CA LEU A 45 11.77 -2.12 -11.41
C LEU A 45 11.75 -0.66 -11.87
N PHE A 46 12.88 -0.12 -12.33
CA PHE A 46 12.96 1.26 -12.81
C PHE A 46 12.00 1.54 -13.96
N TYR A 47 11.85 0.61 -14.92
CA TYR A 47 10.85 0.76 -15.98
C TYR A 47 9.42 0.72 -15.45
N GLY A 48 9.12 -0.21 -14.52
CA GLY A 48 7.80 -0.30 -13.90
C GLY A 48 7.41 0.97 -13.13
N ILE A 49 8.35 1.55 -12.39
CA ILE A 49 8.12 2.81 -11.66
C ILE A 49 7.84 3.96 -12.64
N ARG A 50 8.57 4.02 -13.77
CA ARG A 50 8.32 5.04 -14.79
C ARG A 50 6.91 4.92 -15.37
N GLU A 51 6.49 3.71 -15.70
CA GLU A 51 5.13 3.45 -16.19
C GLU A 51 4.06 3.83 -15.15
N GLN A 52 4.25 3.45 -13.89
CA GLN A 52 3.32 3.83 -12.80
C GLN A 52 3.21 5.34 -12.63
N ASN A 53 4.32 6.08 -12.80
CA ASN A 53 4.30 7.54 -12.74
C ASN A 53 3.50 8.16 -13.89
N GLU A 54 3.60 7.60 -15.09
CA GLU A 54 2.80 8.05 -16.24
C GLU A 54 1.31 7.75 -16.03
N LEU A 55 0.95 6.57 -15.54
CA LEU A 55 -0.43 6.22 -15.17
C LEU A 55 -0.98 7.11 -14.06
N ALA A 56 -0.16 7.41 -13.05
CA ALA A 56 -0.54 8.34 -11.97
C ALA A 56 -0.74 9.77 -12.51
N ARG A 57 0.08 10.19 -13.47
CA ARG A 57 -0.07 11.47 -14.16
C ARG A 57 -1.38 11.50 -14.94
N GLU A 58 -1.68 10.48 -15.74
CA GLU A 58 -2.95 10.35 -16.46
C GLU A 58 -4.16 10.44 -15.52
N LYS A 59 -4.14 9.69 -14.41
CA LYS A 59 -5.17 9.73 -13.37
C LYS A 59 -5.31 11.11 -12.73
N MET A 60 -4.21 11.84 -12.54
CA MET A 60 -4.26 13.19 -11.99
C MET A 60 -4.88 14.17 -12.99
N TRP A 61 -4.51 14.07 -14.27
CA TRP A 61 -5.10 14.91 -15.32
C TRP A 61 -6.59 14.66 -15.48
N SER A 62 -7.04 13.40 -15.47
CA SER A 62 -8.48 13.12 -15.54
C SER A 62 -9.23 13.73 -14.36
N ARG A 63 -8.66 13.70 -13.15
CA ARG A 63 -9.22 14.39 -11.99
C ARG A 63 -9.26 15.91 -12.17
N ILE A 64 -8.17 16.55 -12.59
CA ILE A 64 -8.11 18.01 -12.77
C ILE A 64 -9.21 18.49 -13.71
N HIS A 65 -9.52 17.74 -14.77
CA HIS A 65 -10.59 18.10 -15.71
C HIS A 65 -12.00 17.88 -15.16
N LEU A 66 -12.18 16.92 -14.25
CA LEU A 66 -13.49 16.61 -13.66
C LEU A 66 -13.80 17.44 -12.40
N ILE A 67 -12.77 17.83 -11.64
CA ILE A 67 -12.90 18.58 -10.39
C ILE A 67 -13.79 19.82 -10.51
N PRO A 68 -13.67 20.68 -11.55
CA PRO A 68 -14.50 21.89 -11.65
C PRO A 68 -16.00 21.60 -11.69
N VAL A 69 -16.42 20.54 -12.39
CA VAL A 69 -17.83 20.16 -12.47
C VAL A 69 -18.32 19.62 -11.12
N LEU A 70 -17.53 18.73 -10.50
CA LEU A 70 -17.88 18.13 -9.21
C LEU A 70 -17.94 19.18 -8.09
N GLN A 71 -16.99 20.12 -8.09
CA GLN A 71 -16.96 21.23 -7.15
C GLN A 71 -18.17 22.14 -7.34
N ALA A 72 -18.54 22.46 -8.58
CA ALA A 72 -19.70 23.30 -8.86
C ALA A 72 -21.02 22.63 -8.43
N GLU A 73 -21.14 21.31 -8.60
CA GLU A 73 -22.29 20.55 -8.10
C GLU A 73 -22.34 20.55 -6.58
N GLU A 74 -21.20 20.32 -5.91
CA GLU A 74 -21.10 20.37 -4.46
C GLU A 74 -21.44 21.77 -3.91
N ASP A 75 -20.88 22.83 -4.50
CA ASP A 75 -21.11 24.21 -4.06
C ASP A 75 -22.60 24.61 -4.18
N ARG A 76 -23.29 24.15 -5.23
CA ARG A 76 -24.75 24.35 -5.40
C ARG A 76 -25.55 23.65 -4.30
N ASP A 77 -25.23 22.40 -4.00
CA ASP A 77 -25.92 21.65 -2.94
C ASP A 77 -25.63 22.23 -1.55
N GLN A 78 -24.39 22.65 -1.30
CA GLN A 78 -24.00 23.31 -0.05
C GLN A 78 -24.76 24.63 0.14
N ALA A 79 -24.85 25.48 -0.88
CA ALA A 79 -25.63 26.70 -0.83
C ALA A 79 -27.11 26.40 -0.53
N ARG A 80 -27.69 25.41 -1.20
CA ARG A 80 -29.08 24.96 -0.97
C ARG A 80 -29.32 24.55 0.48
N ARG A 81 -28.46 23.71 1.05
CA ARG A 81 -28.57 23.25 2.44
C ARG A 81 -28.40 24.41 3.42
N HIS A 82 -27.41 25.25 3.20
CA HIS A 82 -27.13 26.41 4.05
C HIS A 82 -28.33 27.37 4.13
N PHE A 83 -28.95 27.72 2.99
CA PHE A 83 -30.13 28.59 3.02
C PHE A 83 -31.36 27.90 3.63
N ALA A 84 -31.54 26.60 3.40
CA ALA A 84 -32.62 25.84 4.02
C ALA A 84 -32.49 25.76 5.54
N ASP A 85 -31.27 25.58 6.05
CA ASP A 85 -31.01 25.54 7.49
C ASP A 85 -31.20 26.93 8.13
N LYS A 86 -30.76 28.01 7.47
CA LYS A 86 -31.04 29.38 7.93
C LYS A 86 -32.54 29.70 8.00
N ALA A 87 -33.31 29.30 6.99
CA ALA A 87 -34.75 29.48 6.98
C ALA A 87 -35.41 28.73 8.14
N ARG A 88 -35.00 27.47 8.38
CA ARG A 88 -35.48 26.66 9.49
C ARG A 88 -35.10 27.23 10.86
N GLU A 89 -33.88 27.72 11.00
CA GLU A 89 -33.41 28.38 12.22
C GLU A 89 -34.25 29.63 12.52
N LYS A 90 -34.55 30.43 11.48
CA LYS A 90 -35.40 31.62 11.60
C LYS A 90 -36.83 31.26 12.01
N GLU A 91 -37.40 30.18 11.49
CA GLU A 91 -38.75 29.71 11.87
C GLU A 91 -38.80 29.21 13.33
N LEU A 92 -37.79 28.46 13.78
CA LEU A 92 -37.77 27.85 15.10
C LEU A 92 -37.31 28.80 16.21
N LEU A 93 -36.31 29.65 15.93
CA LEU A 93 -35.65 30.51 16.93
C LEU A 93 -35.97 32.01 16.73
N GLY A 94 -36.68 32.37 15.65
CA GLY A 94 -37.06 33.75 15.35
C GLY A 94 -35.93 34.66 14.87
N ARG A 95 -34.69 34.17 14.79
CA ARG A 95 -33.49 34.92 14.37
C ARG A 95 -32.47 34.02 13.67
N GLU A 96 -31.62 34.61 12.83
CA GLU A 96 -30.40 33.95 12.33
C GLU A 96 -29.27 34.19 13.34
N SER A 97 -28.66 33.12 13.87
CA SER A 97 -27.52 33.26 14.77
C SER A 97 -26.20 33.24 14.00
N LYS A 98 -25.41 34.31 14.13
CA LYS A 98 -24.05 34.37 13.60
C LYS A 98 -23.08 33.92 14.69
N VAL A 99 -22.38 32.81 14.47
CA VAL A 99 -21.39 32.28 15.42
C VAL A 99 -20.05 33.01 15.32
N TYR A 100 -19.63 33.32 14.09
CA TYR A 100 -18.33 33.95 13.82
C TYR A 100 -18.48 35.44 13.54
N ASN A 101 -17.57 36.26 14.05
CA ASN A 101 -17.61 37.71 13.84
C ASN A 101 -17.18 38.14 12.41
N SER A 102 -16.50 37.25 11.66
CA SER A 102 -16.08 37.52 10.27
C SER A 102 -17.25 37.47 9.28
N GLU A 103 -17.16 38.23 8.19
CA GLU A 103 -18.10 38.16 7.05
C GLU A 103 -17.79 37.04 6.03
N ARG A 104 -16.73 36.25 6.27
CA ARG A 104 -16.36 35.14 5.38
C ARG A 104 -17.35 33.97 5.55
N PHE A 105 -17.72 33.36 4.43
CA PHE A 105 -18.43 32.10 4.44
C PHE A 105 -17.55 30.98 5.02
N ILE A 106 -18.05 30.32 6.06
CA ILE A 106 -17.40 29.17 6.71
C ILE A 106 -18.32 27.98 6.51
N ARG A 107 -17.77 26.89 5.97
CA ARG A 107 -18.54 25.66 5.74
C ARG A 107 -18.98 25.10 7.10
N PRO A 108 -20.26 24.73 7.28
CA PRO A 108 -20.72 24.17 8.54
C PRO A 108 -20.06 22.81 8.80
N THR A 109 -19.46 22.65 9.98
CA THR A 109 -18.77 21.41 10.38
C THR A 109 -19.74 20.27 10.68
N PHE A 110 -20.93 20.62 11.19
CA PHE A 110 -21.96 19.66 11.56
C PHE A 110 -23.18 19.88 10.68
N ALA A 111 -23.70 18.80 10.11
CA ALA A 111 -24.99 18.79 9.42
C ALA A 111 -25.96 17.94 10.24
N TYR A 112 -27.19 18.41 10.39
CA TYR A 112 -28.25 17.63 11.02
C TYR A 112 -28.66 16.49 10.09
N THR A 113 -28.28 15.26 10.42
CA THR A 113 -28.76 14.07 9.73
C THR A 113 -30.03 13.55 10.40
N PRO A 114 -31.02 13.05 9.65
CA PRO A 114 -32.22 12.46 10.24
C PRO A 114 -31.83 11.27 11.13
N SER A 115 -32.54 11.10 12.24
CA SER A 115 -32.30 10.01 13.22
C SER A 115 -32.52 8.62 12.62
N ASN A 116 -33.46 8.51 11.68
CA ASN A 116 -33.70 7.30 10.92
C ASN A 116 -33.29 7.53 9.46
N VAL A 117 -32.29 6.79 9.00
CA VAL A 117 -31.95 6.70 7.58
C VAL A 117 -33.02 5.81 6.93
N SER A 118 -33.74 6.31 5.92
CA SER A 118 -34.56 5.43 5.09
C SER A 118 -33.65 4.37 4.49
N LYS A 119 -33.93 3.10 4.79
CA LYS A 119 -33.31 1.98 4.09
C LYS A 119 -33.73 2.00 2.62
#